data_AF-A0A382GZ64-F1
#
_entry.id   AF-A0A382GZ64-F1
#
_cell.length_a   1.000
_cell.length_b   1.000
_cell.length_c   1.000
_cell.angle_alpha   90.00
_cell.angle_beta   90.00
_cell.angle_gamma   90.00
#
_symmetry.space_group_name_H-M   'P 1'
#
loop_
_entity.id
_entity.type
_entity.pdbx_description
1 polymer ?
#
loop_
_entity_poly.entity_id
_entity_poly.type
_entity_poly.pdbx_seq_one_letter_code
_entity_poly.pdbx_strand_id
1 'polypeptide(L)'
;MKTHLFLLMTAMLVNALSAAPAEETIQGIYEGTWKGAKAEGRLVAMGKGAFKLLLRSEAKGKVQRAELDGKLEEGSIAFTGKNAKATYGDGAITGAVKMKRVIRKSPTLGKKPPAGAVVLIDGKDFKNMKPGRGEWPKADKKDGSIEVPKGGMNSIPKFAGSYDCHVEFRCNLKSTARSQGRGNSGFYTACGKEIQVLDSFGMTTYLGGGCGGLYRFKDPDTMEPIPSLAGKKE
;
A
#
# COMPACT_ATOMS: atom_id res chain seq x y z
N MET A 1 -33.16 -49.56 -29.30
CA MET A 1 -32.95 -48.31 -30.09
C MET A 1 -33.07 -47.15 -29.13
N LYS A 2 -32.00 -46.38 -28.90
CA LYS A 2 -31.95 -45.30 -27.90
C LYS A 2 -32.29 -43.97 -28.58
N THR A 3 -33.40 -43.37 -28.18
CA THR A 3 -33.86 -42.05 -28.60
C THR A 3 -32.89 -40.97 -28.15
N HIS A 4 -32.51 -40.05 -29.03
CA HIS A 4 -31.66 -38.90 -28.69
C HIS A 4 -32.54 -37.65 -28.62
N LEU A 5 -32.52 -37.01 -27.46
CA LEU A 5 -33.22 -35.76 -27.20
C LEU A 5 -32.23 -34.60 -27.39
N PHE A 6 -32.48 -33.76 -28.40
CA PHE A 6 -31.70 -32.54 -28.67
C PHE A 6 -32.36 -31.38 -27.92
N LEU A 7 -31.66 -30.79 -26.95
CA LEU A 7 -32.06 -29.54 -26.30
C LEU A 7 -31.16 -28.42 -26.83
N LEU A 8 -31.75 -27.50 -27.61
CA LEU A 8 -31.07 -26.32 -28.12
C LEU A 8 -31.00 -25.28 -27.00
N MET A 9 -29.86 -25.17 -26.31
CA MET A 9 -29.59 -24.08 -25.38
C MET A 9 -29.16 -22.84 -26.16
N THR A 10 -30.03 -21.83 -26.21
CA THR A 10 -29.71 -20.49 -26.71
C THR A 10 -28.65 -19.87 -25.78
N ALA A 11 -27.41 -19.80 -26.24
CA ALA A 11 -26.35 -19.08 -25.54
C ALA A 11 -26.61 -17.57 -25.66
N MET A 12 -27.13 -16.93 -24.60
CA MET A 12 -26.96 -15.50 -24.43
C MET A 12 -25.45 -15.24 -24.25
N LEU A 13 -24.82 -14.59 -25.23
CA LEU A 13 -23.53 -13.95 -25.02
C LEU A 13 -23.72 -12.84 -23.99
N VAL A 14 -23.46 -13.16 -22.73
CA VAL A 14 -23.10 -12.14 -21.75
C VAL A 14 -21.71 -11.68 -22.17
N ASN A 15 -21.61 -10.50 -22.79
CA ASN A 15 -20.34 -9.80 -22.84
C ASN A 15 -19.87 -9.65 -21.40
N ALA A 16 -18.88 -10.45 -21.00
CA ALA A 16 -18.18 -10.25 -19.76
C ALA A 16 -17.52 -8.87 -19.86
N LEU A 17 -18.19 -7.84 -19.34
CA LEU A 17 -17.53 -6.61 -18.92
C LEU A 17 -16.36 -7.07 -18.06
N SER A 18 -15.14 -6.90 -18.58
CA SER A 18 -13.92 -7.11 -17.81
C SER A 18 -14.15 -6.48 -16.45
N ALA A 19 -14.07 -7.26 -15.37
CA ALA A 19 -14.21 -6.72 -14.03
C ALA A 19 -13.33 -5.48 -13.94
N ALA A 20 -13.90 -4.35 -13.48
CA ALA A 20 -13.16 -3.12 -13.36
C ALA A 20 -11.84 -3.42 -12.62
N PRO A 21 -10.69 -2.90 -13.09
CA PRO A 21 -9.41 -3.19 -12.47
C PRO A 21 -9.52 -2.93 -10.97
N ALA A 22 -9.20 -3.95 -10.17
CA ALA A 22 -9.27 -3.84 -8.71
C ALA A 22 -8.46 -2.63 -8.26
N GLU A 23 -8.95 -1.85 -7.30
CA GLU A 23 -8.30 -0.59 -6.89
C GLU A 23 -6.80 -0.76 -6.55
N GLU A 24 -6.39 -1.95 -6.11
CA GLU A 24 -5.01 -2.36 -5.88
C GLU A 24 -4.12 -2.32 -7.13
N THR A 25 -4.66 -2.64 -8.31
CA THR A 25 -3.91 -2.59 -9.57
C THR A 25 -3.77 -1.17 -10.09
N ILE A 26 -4.55 -0.22 -9.59
CA ILE A 26 -4.51 1.19 -9.99
C ILE A 26 -3.70 2.01 -8.98
N GLN A 27 -3.90 1.78 -7.67
CA GLN A 27 -3.18 2.49 -6.62
C GLN A 27 -1.67 2.28 -6.77
N GLY A 28 -0.90 3.35 -6.64
CA GLY A 28 0.55 3.26 -6.66
C GLY A 28 1.24 4.53 -7.12
N ILE A 29 2.54 4.36 -7.37
CA ILE A 29 3.44 5.43 -7.78
C ILE A 29 3.48 5.46 -9.31
N TYR A 30 3.41 6.65 -9.85
CA TYR A 30 3.55 6.97 -11.25
C TYR A 30 4.67 8.00 -11.38
N GLU A 31 5.52 7.86 -12.39
CA GLU A 31 6.61 8.81 -12.63
C GLU A 31 6.59 9.26 -14.08
N GLY A 32 7.04 10.50 -14.29
CA GLY A 32 7.14 11.07 -15.62
C GLY A 32 7.36 12.56 -15.56
N THR A 33 6.57 13.31 -16.32
CA THR A 33 6.74 14.76 -16.45
C THR A 33 5.48 15.54 -16.14
N TRP A 34 5.68 16.71 -15.55
CA TRP A 34 4.64 17.72 -15.31
C TRP A 34 5.24 19.10 -15.54
N LYS A 35 4.63 19.89 -16.45
CA LYS A 35 5.13 21.23 -16.85
C LYS A 35 6.62 21.22 -17.23
N GLY A 36 7.06 20.21 -17.96
CA GLY A 36 8.44 20.08 -18.46
C GLY A 36 9.48 19.62 -17.43
N ALA A 37 9.10 19.40 -16.16
CA ALA A 37 9.98 18.90 -15.12
C ALA A 37 9.66 17.45 -14.76
N LYS A 38 10.65 16.72 -14.22
CA LYS A 38 10.42 15.39 -13.63
C LYS A 38 9.41 15.50 -12.49
N ALA A 39 8.52 14.51 -12.42
CA ALA A 39 7.40 14.53 -11.50
C ALA A 39 7.01 13.11 -11.05
N GLU A 40 6.52 13.03 -9.82
CA GLU A 40 5.89 11.86 -9.20
C GLU A 40 4.38 12.13 -9.09
N GLY A 41 3.57 11.13 -9.42
CA GLY A 41 2.15 11.07 -9.15
C GLY A 41 1.87 9.90 -8.21
N ARG A 42 1.17 10.13 -7.10
CA ARG A 42 0.61 9.06 -6.27
C ARG A 42 -0.87 8.95 -6.57
N LEU A 43 -1.27 7.83 -7.15
CA LEU A 43 -2.66 7.50 -7.41
C LEU A 43 -3.18 6.72 -6.20
N VAL A 44 -4.07 7.32 -5.42
CA VAL A 44 -4.49 6.82 -4.11
C VAL A 44 -5.94 6.36 -4.20
N ALA A 45 -6.21 5.10 -3.85
CA ALA A 45 -7.56 4.58 -3.80
C ALA A 45 -8.27 5.13 -2.55
N MET A 46 -9.42 5.75 -2.78
CA MET A 46 -10.28 6.35 -1.76
C MET A 46 -11.52 5.49 -1.45
N GLY A 47 -11.66 4.35 -2.14
CA GLY A 47 -12.73 3.38 -1.98
C GLY A 47 -13.92 3.67 -2.86
N LYS A 48 -14.71 2.62 -3.16
CA LYS A 48 -15.91 2.69 -4.02
C LYS A 48 -15.60 3.29 -5.40
N GLY A 49 -14.41 3.01 -5.94
CA GLY A 49 -13.93 3.51 -7.23
C GLY A 49 -13.47 4.96 -7.22
N ALA A 50 -13.49 5.66 -6.08
CA ALA A 50 -12.95 7.01 -5.99
C ALA A 50 -11.41 6.99 -5.87
N PHE A 51 -10.75 7.93 -6.52
CA PHE A 51 -9.29 8.09 -6.52
C PHE A 51 -8.86 9.54 -6.33
N LYS A 52 -7.72 9.72 -5.70
CA LYS A 52 -7.00 11.00 -5.65
C LYS A 52 -5.64 10.85 -6.33
N LEU A 53 -5.33 11.75 -7.26
CA LEU A 53 -4.01 11.89 -7.87
C LEU A 53 -3.26 13.04 -7.18
N LEU A 54 -2.23 12.68 -6.42
CA LEU A 54 -1.32 13.63 -5.77
C LEU A 54 -0.09 13.82 -6.64
N LEU A 55 0.07 14.99 -7.22
CA LEU A 55 1.22 15.34 -8.05
C LEU A 55 2.26 16.07 -7.22
N ARG A 56 3.53 15.72 -7.43
CA ARG A 56 4.71 16.41 -6.91
C ARG A 56 5.75 16.54 -8.00
N SER A 57 6.34 17.70 -8.12
CA SER A 57 7.52 17.93 -8.95
C SER A 57 8.42 18.93 -8.27
N GLU A 58 9.72 18.81 -8.50
CA GLU A 58 10.70 19.76 -8.01
C GLU A 58 11.52 20.27 -9.19
N ALA A 59 11.54 21.58 -9.35
CA ALA A 59 12.29 22.23 -10.41
C ALA A 59 12.98 23.46 -9.84
N LYS A 60 14.30 23.57 -10.04
CA LYS A 60 15.12 24.70 -9.59
C LYS A 60 14.94 24.98 -8.08
N GLY A 61 14.92 23.92 -7.26
CA GLY A 61 14.76 24.01 -5.80
C GLY A 61 13.36 24.42 -5.32
N LYS A 62 12.38 24.54 -6.22
CA LYS A 62 10.98 24.83 -5.87
C LYS A 62 10.13 23.58 -6.04
N VAL A 63 9.46 23.18 -4.95
CA VAL A 63 8.49 22.09 -4.98
C VAL A 63 7.12 22.62 -5.41
N GLN A 64 6.56 22.02 -6.45
CA GLN A 64 5.19 22.24 -6.90
C GLN A 64 4.34 20.99 -6.63
N ARG A 65 3.07 21.21 -6.25
CA ARG A 65 2.12 20.15 -5.92
C ARG A 65 0.74 20.45 -6.49
N ALA A 66 -0.01 19.40 -6.80
CA ALA A 66 -1.42 19.51 -7.18
C ALA A 66 -2.18 18.28 -6.71
N GLU A 67 -3.46 18.46 -6.47
CA GLU A 67 -4.39 17.36 -6.22
C GLU A 67 -5.48 17.38 -7.27
N LEU A 68 -5.82 16.18 -7.73
CA LEU A 68 -6.95 15.98 -8.60
C LEU A 68 -7.77 14.81 -8.07
N ASP A 69 -9.09 14.95 -8.14
CA ASP A 69 -10.03 13.92 -7.74
C ASP A 69 -10.67 13.31 -9.00
N GLY A 70 -10.93 12.00 -8.94
CA GLY A 70 -11.49 11.25 -10.05
C GLY A 70 -12.21 9.99 -9.58
N LYS A 71 -13.01 9.42 -10.46
CA LYS A 71 -13.74 8.18 -10.23
C LYS A 71 -13.50 7.20 -11.38
N LEU A 72 -13.32 5.93 -11.03
CA LEU A 72 -13.16 4.85 -11.99
C LEU A 72 -14.47 4.57 -12.70
N GLU A 73 -14.46 4.76 -14.01
CA GLU A 73 -15.58 4.54 -14.93
C GLU A 73 -15.04 3.81 -16.16
N GLU A 74 -15.59 2.62 -16.44
CA GLU A 74 -15.26 1.82 -17.63
C GLU A 74 -13.75 1.57 -17.82
N GLY A 75 -13.01 1.38 -16.73
CA GLY A 75 -11.56 1.11 -16.76
C GLY A 75 -10.67 2.36 -16.89
N SER A 76 -11.27 3.55 -16.95
CA SER A 76 -10.56 4.84 -17.01
C SER A 76 -10.92 5.73 -15.81
N ILE A 77 -10.08 6.71 -15.51
CA ILE A 77 -10.39 7.73 -14.50
C ILE A 77 -10.12 9.11 -15.10
N ALA A 78 -11.17 9.92 -15.22
CA ALA A 78 -11.03 11.34 -15.49
C ALA A 78 -10.75 12.09 -14.17
N PHE A 79 -9.61 12.76 -14.09
CA PHE A 79 -9.19 13.55 -12.94
C PHE A 79 -9.43 15.04 -13.18
N THR A 80 -10.00 15.69 -12.17
CA THR A 80 -10.19 17.15 -12.16
C THR A 80 -9.64 17.74 -10.87
N GLY A 81 -8.94 18.87 -11.00
CA GLY A 81 -8.48 19.67 -9.88
C GLY A 81 -8.54 21.14 -10.25
N LYS A 82 -8.22 22.02 -9.29
CA LYS A 82 -8.38 23.48 -9.43
C LYS A 82 -7.82 24.04 -10.74
N ASN A 83 -6.65 23.55 -11.17
CA ASN A 83 -5.92 24.06 -12.34
C ASN A 83 -5.36 22.95 -13.27
N ALA A 84 -5.84 21.71 -13.15
CA ALA A 84 -5.31 20.60 -13.92
C ALA A 84 -6.39 19.56 -14.21
N LYS A 85 -6.29 18.95 -15.39
CA LYS A 85 -7.05 17.76 -15.78
C LYS A 85 -6.07 16.69 -16.23
N ALA A 86 -6.36 15.45 -15.85
CA ALA A 86 -5.58 14.29 -16.27
C ALA A 86 -6.50 13.10 -16.47
N THR A 87 -6.03 12.08 -17.18
CA THR A 87 -6.78 10.84 -17.37
C THR A 87 -5.88 9.66 -17.05
N TYR A 88 -6.37 8.72 -16.25
CA TYR A 88 -5.78 7.40 -16.13
C TYR A 88 -6.46 6.43 -17.10
N GLY A 89 -5.66 5.64 -17.80
CA GLY A 89 -6.09 4.56 -18.68
C GLY A 89 -4.87 3.75 -19.12
N ASP A 90 -5.05 2.45 -19.36
CA ASP A 90 -3.99 1.55 -19.84
C ASP A 90 -2.67 1.62 -19.04
N GLY A 91 -2.78 1.77 -17.71
CA GLY A 91 -1.63 1.82 -16.81
C GLY A 91 -0.80 3.12 -16.86
N ALA A 92 -1.30 4.16 -17.52
CA ALA A 92 -0.65 5.46 -17.65
C ALA A 92 -1.56 6.61 -17.24
N ILE A 93 -0.95 7.76 -16.94
CA ILE A 93 -1.67 9.02 -16.70
C ILE A 93 -1.26 10.03 -17.76
N THR A 94 -2.24 10.61 -18.45
CA THR A 94 -2.08 11.55 -19.57
C THR A 94 -2.84 12.87 -19.32
N GLY A 95 -2.69 13.85 -20.22
CA GLY A 95 -3.31 15.18 -20.11
C GLY A 95 -2.31 16.23 -19.62
N ALA A 96 -2.58 16.88 -18.49
CA ALA A 96 -1.65 17.86 -17.91
C ALA A 96 -0.30 17.26 -17.46
N VAL A 97 -0.23 15.93 -17.37
CA VAL A 97 0.97 15.15 -17.03
C VAL A 97 1.13 14.01 -18.03
N LYS A 98 2.35 13.46 -18.12
CA LYS A 98 2.62 12.21 -18.84
C LYS A 98 3.42 11.31 -17.92
N MET A 99 2.78 10.31 -17.35
CA MET A 99 3.37 9.43 -16.32
C MET A 99 3.02 7.96 -16.58
N LYS A 100 3.93 7.06 -16.20
CA LYS A 100 3.72 5.61 -16.21
C LYS A 100 3.85 5.05 -14.81
N ARG A 101 3.18 3.95 -14.52
CA ARG A 101 3.30 3.27 -13.23
C ARG A 101 4.73 2.80 -12.99
N VAL A 102 5.22 2.96 -11.77
CA VAL A 102 6.52 2.48 -11.31
C VAL A 102 6.32 1.60 -10.09
N ILE A 103 6.95 0.43 -10.11
CA ILE A 103 7.03 -0.47 -8.96
C ILE A 103 8.40 -0.26 -8.30
N ARG A 104 8.41 0.42 -7.15
CA ARG A 104 9.61 0.56 -6.33
C ARG A 104 9.80 -0.71 -5.49
N LYS A 105 11.00 -1.28 -5.53
CA LYS A 105 11.39 -2.41 -4.67
C LYS A 105 12.37 -1.91 -3.62
N SER A 106 12.20 -2.35 -2.37
CA SER A 106 13.18 -2.08 -1.32
C SER A 106 14.51 -2.76 -1.70
N PRO A 107 15.66 -2.09 -1.53
CA PRO A 107 16.97 -2.72 -1.73
C PRO A 107 17.25 -3.84 -0.72
N THR A 108 16.49 -3.92 0.38
CA THR A 108 16.61 -4.96 1.40
C THR A 108 15.49 -6.00 1.33
N LEU A 109 14.64 -5.97 0.30
CA LEU A 109 13.57 -6.96 0.12
C LEU A 109 14.18 -8.37 -0.06
N GLY A 110 13.74 -9.32 0.75
CA GLY A 110 14.26 -10.69 0.77
C GLY A 110 15.71 -10.79 1.28
N LYS A 111 16.20 -9.77 2.02
CA LYS A 111 17.56 -9.81 2.57
C LYS A 111 17.72 -11.04 3.47
N LYS A 112 18.70 -11.88 3.15
CA LYS A 112 18.99 -13.06 3.97
C LYS A 112 19.48 -12.64 5.36
N PRO A 113 19.09 -13.37 6.42
CA PRO A 113 19.64 -13.15 7.75
C PRO A 113 21.17 -13.27 7.71
N PRO A 114 21.92 -12.36 8.35
CA PRO A 114 23.37 -12.48 8.47
C PRO A 114 23.75 -13.69 9.34
N ALA A 115 25.02 -14.12 9.26
CA ALA A 115 25.52 -15.20 10.11
C ALA A 115 25.33 -14.86 11.60
N GLY A 116 24.79 -15.81 12.37
CA GLY A 116 24.50 -15.63 13.79
C GLY A 116 23.20 -14.90 14.11
N ALA A 117 22.42 -14.46 13.10
CA ALA A 117 21.11 -13.85 13.35
C ALA A 117 20.11 -14.87 13.91
N VAL A 118 19.29 -14.41 14.87
CA VAL A 118 18.13 -15.15 15.34
C VAL A 118 16.99 -14.94 14.36
N VAL A 119 16.59 -16.00 13.65
CA VAL A 119 15.49 -15.94 12.70
C VAL A 119 14.16 -16.10 13.45
N LEU A 120 13.34 -15.06 13.44
CA LEU A 120 12.04 -15.06 14.11
C LEU A 120 10.92 -15.64 13.22
N ILE A 121 10.91 -15.27 11.93
CA ILE A 121 9.92 -15.73 10.95
C ILE A 121 10.68 -16.05 9.66
N ASP A 122 10.59 -17.31 9.20
CA ASP A 122 11.26 -17.80 7.99
C ASP A 122 10.29 -18.35 6.93
N GLY A 123 8.99 -18.27 7.21
CA GLY A 123 7.93 -18.80 6.36
C GLY A 123 7.78 -20.34 6.37
N LYS A 124 8.51 -21.03 7.25
CA LYS A 124 8.47 -22.50 7.39
C LYS A 124 7.95 -22.93 8.76
N ASP A 125 8.56 -22.42 9.83
CA ASP A 125 8.15 -22.70 11.20
C ASP A 125 8.11 -21.43 12.06
N PHE A 126 7.38 -21.48 13.17
CA PHE A 126 7.20 -20.35 14.09
C PHE A 126 7.78 -20.62 15.47
N LYS A 127 8.81 -21.48 15.58
CA LYS A 127 9.31 -21.95 16.89
C LYS A 127 9.87 -20.84 17.79
N ASN A 128 10.24 -19.69 17.22
CA ASN A 128 10.75 -18.52 17.93
C ASN A 128 9.66 -17.46 18.17
N MET A 129 8.42 -17.73 17.81
CA MET A 129 7.30 -16.80 17.94
C MET A 129 6.13 -17.47 18.66
N LYS A 130 5.31 -16.67 19.35
CA LYS A 130 4.01 -17.09 19.88
C LYS A 130 2.90 -16.20 19.32
N PRO A 131 1.76 -16.79 18.91
CA PRO A 131 0.62 -16.00 18.49
C PRO A 131 0.01 -15.32 19.71
N GLY A 132 -0.50 -14.11 19.53
CA GLY A 132 -1.14 -13.36 20.62
C GLY A 132 -2.44 -14.02 21.06
N ARG A 133 -3.26 -14.47 20.09
CA ARG A 133 -4.47 -15.28 20.33
C ARG A 133 -4.70 -16.23 19.16
N GLY A 134 -5.31 -17.38 19.47
CA GLY A 134 -5.68 -18.39 18.48
C GLY A 134 -4.47 -19.15 17.93
N GLU A 135 -4.72 -19.89 16.86
CA GLU A 135 -3.69 -20.66 16.15
C GLU A 135 -2.92 -19.79 15.16
N TRP A 136 -1.74 -20.27 14.75
CA TRP A 136 -0.97 -19.66 13.67
C TRP A 136 -1.71 -19.77 12.34
N PRO A 137 -1.80 -18.67 11.57
CA PRO A 137 -2.17 -18.75 10.16
C PRO A 137 -1.17 -19.62 9.40
N LYS A 138 -1.64 -20.28 8.34
CA LYS A 138 -0.76 -21.01 7.43
C LYS A 138 0.09 -20.00 6.66
N ALA A 139 1.39 -20.28 6.55
CA ALA A 139 2.25 -19.52 5.65
C ALA A 139 1.78 -19.70 4.19
N ASP A 140 1.89 -18.62 3.42
CA ASP A 140 1.66 -18.66 1.99
C ASP A 140 2.72 -19.57 1.34
N LYS A 141 2.26 -20.54 0.54
CA LYS A 141 3.13 -21.54 -0.08
C LYS A 141 4.05 -20.96 -1.17
N LYS A 142 3.72 -19.78 -1.72
CA LYS A 142 4.45 -19.15 -2.82
C LYS A 142 5.65 -18.37 -2.32
N ASP A 143 5.51 -17.63 -1.23
CA ASP A 143 6.53 -16.70 -0.75
C ASP A 143 6.87 -16.84 0.75
N GLY A 144 6.20 -17.72 1.48
CA GLY A 144 6.42 -17.93 2.91
C GLY A 144 5.89 -16.81 3.79
N SER A 145 5.15 -15.84 3.23
CA SER A 145 4.55 -14.76 4.01
C SER A 145 3.47 -15.30 4.95
N ILE A 146 3.18 -14.54 6.01
CA ILE A 146 2.13 -14.87 6.97
C ILE A 146 1.20 -13.69 7.17
N GLU A 147 -0.08 -14.00 7.39
CA GLU A 147 -0.99 -13.03 7.97
C GLU A 147 -0.67 -12.86 9.46
N VAL A 148 -0.80 -11.63 9.96
CA VAL A 148 -0.62 -11.36 11.39
C VAL A 148 -1.78 -12.02 12.17
N PRO A 149 -1.50 -12.89 13.16
CA PRO A 149 -2.56 -13.51 13.95
C PRO A 149 -3.37 -12.49 14.75
N LYS A 150 -4.58 -12.89 15.17
CA LYS A 150 -5.45 -12.03 15.96
C LYS A 150 -4.77 -11.62 17.27
N GLY A 151 -4.56 -10.33 17.46
CA GLY A 151 -3.85 -9.82 18.65
C GLY A 151 -2.32 -9.77 18.51
N GLY A 152 -1.79 -9.91 17.29
CA GLY A 152 -0.36 -9.82 17.02
C GLY A 152 0.38 -11.10 17.39
N MET A 153 1.70 -11.00 17.45
CA MET A 153 2.61 -12.09 17.79
C MET A 153 3.81 -11.52 18.53
N ASN A 154 4.45 -12.35 19.36
CA ASN A 154 5.61 -11.95 20.16
C ASN A 154 6.75 -12.95 19.97
N SER A 155 7.99 -12.48 20.04
CA SER A 155 9.12 -13.39 20.12
C SER A 155 9.07 -14.20 21.42
N ILE A 156 9.49 -15.45 21.32
CA ILE A 156 9.81 -16.30 22.47
C ILE A 156 11.17 -15.90 23.07
N PRO A 157 12.26 -15.75 22.29
CA PRO A 157 13.50 -15.22 22.83
C PRO A 157 13.33 -13.76 23.27
N LYS A 158 14.03 -13.40 24.34
CA LYS A 158 14.14 -12.04 24.84
C LYS A 158 15.46 -11.45 24.37
N PHE A 159 15.43 -10.19 23.98
CA PHE A 159 16.61 -9.45 23.50
C PHE A 159 16.94 -8.35 24.49
N ALA A 160 18.18 -8.33 24.98
CA ALA A 160 18.69 -7.29 25.86
C ALA A 160 19.76 -6.46 25.13
N GLY A 161 19.87 -5.18 25.47
CA GLY A 161 20.83 -4.27 24.85
C GLY A 161 20.47 -3.88 23.41
N SER A 162 21.49 -3.52 22.65
CA SER A 162 21.36 -3.08 21.26
C SER A 162 21.22 -4.26 20.30
N TYR A 163 20.43 -4.08 19.25
CA TYR A 163 20.23 -5.08 18.21
C TYR A 163 19.92 -4.42 16.88
N ASP A 164 20.26 -5.12 15.80
CA ASP A 164 19.76 -4.82 14.46
C ASP A 164 18.56 -5.72 14.17
N CYS A 165 17.48 -5.15 13.64
CA CYS A 165 16.27 -5.89 13.29
C CYS A 165 15.88 -5.59 11.84
N HIS A 166 15.52 -6.64 11.10
CA HIS A 166 14.97 -6.55 9.76
C HIS A 166 13.56 -7.14 9.77
N VAL A 167 12.58 -6.38 9.30
CA VAL A 167 11.18 -6.79 9.21
C VAL A 167 10.66 -6.37 7.84
N GLU A 168 9.98 -7.28 7.17
CA GLU A 168 9.25 -7.01 5.93
C GLU A 168 7.76 -7.14 6.21
N PHE A 169 6.96 -6.23 5.65
CA PHE A 169 5.52 -6.23 5.85
C PHE A 169 4.82 -5.71 4.60
N ARG A 170 3.56 -6.11 4.46
CA ARG A 170 2.63 -5.61 3.45
C ARG A 170 1.32 -5.25 4.13
N CYS A 171 0.95 -3.99 4.10
CA CYS A 171 -0.37 -3.56 4.54
C CYS A 171 -1.43 -4.07 3.55
N ASN A 172 -2.55 -4.54 4.07
CA ASN A 172 -3.71 -4.83 3.24
C ASN A 172 -4.30 -3.53 2.68
N LEU A 173 -4.79 -3.56 1.44
CA LEU A 173 -5.50 -2.42 0.89
C LEU A 173 -6.84 -2.26 1.62
N LYS A 174 -6.97 -1.15 2.35
CA LYS A 174 -8.19 -0.75 3.06
C LYS A 174 -8.66 0.60 2.54
N SER A 175 -8.97 0.67 1.24
CA SER A 175 -9.23 1.92 0.52
C SER A 175 -10.40 2.74 1.06
N THR A 176 -11.37 2.13 1.75
CA THR A 176 -12.47 2.84 2.44
C THR A 176 -12.13 3.29 3.86
N ALA A 177 -11.07 2.76 4.46
CA ALA A 177 -10.63 3.13 5.80
C ALA A 177 -9.72 4.37 5.76
N ARG A 178 -9.63 5.08 6.89
CA ARG A 178 -8.80 6.28 7.05
C ARG A 178 -8.00 6.19 8.34
N SER A 179 -6.94 6.98 8.39
CA SER A 179 -6.03 7.08 9.55
C SER A 179 -5.63 5.69 10.08
N GLN A 180 -5.65 5.50 11.39
CA GLN A 180 -5.33 4.29 12.11
C GLN A 180 -6.25 3.09 11.77
N GLY A 181 -7.32 3.28 11.01
CA GLY A 181 -8.11 2.18 10.46
C GLY A 181 -7.54 1.59 9.16
N ARG A 182 -6.55 2.26 8.54
CA ARG A 182 -6.05 1.91 7.20
C ARG A 182 -4.78 1.05 7.29
N GLY A 183 -5.00 -0.27 7.44
CA GLY A 183 -3.91 -1.25 7.39
C GLY A 183 -2.92 -1.13 8.56
N ASN A 184 -3.45 -0.89 9.76
CA ASN A 184 -2.67 -0.64 10.98
C ASN A 184 -2.07 -1.90 11.60
N SER A 185 -0.81 -1.80 11.99
CA SER A 185 -0.06 -2.73 12.80
C SER A 185 1.09 -1.97 13.51
N GLY A 186 1.99 -2.68 14.17
CA GLY A 186 3.14 -2.07 14.81
C GLY A 186 4.27 -3.07 15.04
N PHE A 187 5.50 -2.57 14.98
CA PHE A 187 6.67 -3.28 15.46
C PHE A 187 7.05 -2.76 16.83
N TYR A 188 6.92 -3.60 17.84
CA TYR A 188 7.29 -3.26 19.21
C TYR A 188 8.74 -3.68 19.46
N THR A 189 9.57 -2.71 19.82
CA THR A 189 10.96 -2.94 20.20
C THR A 189 11.04 -3.76 21.48
N ALA A 190 12.22 -4.31 21.80
CA ALA A 190 12.41 -5.06 23.04
C ALA A 190 12.12 -4.24 24.32
N CYS A 191 12.17 -2.90 24.23
CA CYS A 191 11.80 -1.98 25.32
C CYS A 191 10.34 -1.48 25.24
N GLY A 192 9.50 -2.07 24.38
CA GLY A 192 8.08 -1.79 24.27
C GLY A 192 7.74 -0.48 23.55
N LYS A 193 8.69 0.12 22.82
CA LYS A 193 8.41 1.28 21.96
C LYS A 193 7.92 0.81 20.60
N GLU A 194 6.93 1.49 20.06
CA GLU A 194 6.32 1.11 18.80
C GLU A 194 6.91 1.92 17.64
N ILE A 195 7.42 1.21 16.64
CA ILE A 195 7.60 1.72 15.29
C ILE A 195 6.33 1.39 14.53
N GLN A 196 5.62 2.44 14.12
CA GLN A 196 4.31 2.33 13.54
C GLN A 196 4.34 1.66 12.16
N VAL A 197 3.41 0.73 11.92
CA VAL A 197 3.15 0.14 10.59
C VAL A 197 1.76 0.57 10.15
N LEU A 198 1.67 1.30 9.03
CA LEU A 198 0.39 1.81 8.54
C LEU A 198 0.40 1.96 7.01
N ASP A 199 -0.75 1.78 6.36
CA ASP A 199 -0.91 2.25 4.98
C ASP A 199 -1.07 3.77 4.94
N SER A 200 0.06 4.46 5.06
CA SER A 200 0.16 5.91 4.93
C SER A 200 0.23 6.40 3.49
N PHE A 201 0.00 5.52 2.48
CA PHE A 201 0.15 5.90 1.08
C PHE A 201 -0.86 6.98 0.69
N GLY A 202 -0.37 8.21 0.49
CA GLY A 202 -1.22 9.34 0.12
C GLY A 202 -2.03 9.95 1.26
N MET A 203 -1.77 9.56 2.51
CA MET A 203 -2.53 9.99 3.68
C MET A 203 -1.64 10.74 4.67
N THR A 204 -2.22 11.69 5.40
CA THR A 204 -1.61 12.26 6.61
C THR A 204 -2.09 11.55 7.86
N THR A 205 -1.41 11.84 8.95
CA THR A 205 -1.67 11.31 10.28
C THR A 205 -1.08 12.27 11.32
N TYR A 206 -1.31 11.98 12.60
CA TYR A 206 -0.73 12.73 13.72
C TYR A 206 0.72 12.31 13.98
N LEU A 207 1.42 13.07 14.83
CA LEU A 207 2.82 12.86 15.18
C LEU A 207 3.12 11.39 15.56
N GLY A 208 4.00 10.75 14.78
CA GLY A 208 4.41 9.37 14.95
C GLY A 208 3.35 8.32 14.59
N GLY A 209 2.16 8.75 14.15
CA GLY A 209 1.06 7.86 13.75
C GLY A 209 1.18 7.29 12.34
N GLY A 210 2.18 7.71 11.57
CA GLY A 210 2.42 7.25 10.19
C GLY A 210 3.41 6.10 10.13
N CYS A 211 3.43 5.39 9.00
CA CYS A 211 4.36 4.30 8.75
C CYS A 211 5.81 4.75 9.00
N GLY A 212 6.53 4.04 9.87
CA GLY A 212 7.90 4.35 10.30
C GLY A 212 8.01 5.38 11.43
N GLY A 213 6.89 5.95 11.90
CA GLY A 213 6.89 6.85 13.04
C GLY A 213 7.22 6.14 14.35
N LEU A 214 7.95 6.81 15.24
CA LEU A 214 8.04 6.40 16.63
C LEU A 214 6.76 6.87 17.32
N TYR A 215 5.86 5.92 17.57
CA TYR A 215 4.46 6.21 17.88
C TYR A 215 4.27 7.23 19.01
N ARG A 216 3.59 8.35 18.71
CA ARG A 216 3.37 9.53 19.58
C ARG A 216 4.58 10.39 19.92
N PHE A 217 5.78 10.06 19.44
CA PHE A 217 7.01 10.78 19.80
C PHE A 217 7.65 11.48 18.60
N LYS A 218 7.70 10.83 17.43
CA LYS A 218 8.45 11.35 16.28
C LYS A 218 7.89 10.82 14.96
N ASP A 219 7.74 11.71 13.99
CA ASP A 219 7.51 11.31 12.60
C ASP A 219 8.76 10.66 11.99
N PRO A 220 8.59 9.77 10.99
CA PRO A 220 9.74 9.24 10.26
C PRO A 220 10.45 10.35 9.49
N ASP A 221 11.77 10.31 9.46
CA ASP A 221 12.60 11.36 8.83
C ASP A 221 12.39 11.47 7.31
N THR A 222 11.82 10.44 6.68
CA THR A 222 11.65 10.35 5.23
C THR A 222 10.22 10.55 4.75
N MET A 223 9.24 10.78 5.63
CA MET A 223 7.88 11.13 5.18
C MET A 223 7.77 12.63 4.93
N GLU A 224 7.65 13.01 3.67
CA GLU A 224 7.23 14.36 3.33
C GLU A 224 5.71 14.49 3.56
N PRO A 225 5.26 15.39 4.44
CA PRO A 225 3.83 15.61 4.67
C PRO A 225 3.17 16.14 3.39
N ILE A 226 1.96 15.67 3.10
CA ILE A 226 1.14 16.20 2.01
C ILE A 226 0.56 17.54 2.50
N PRO A 227 0.98 18.71 1.97
CA PRO A 227 0.71 19.99 2.65
C PRO A 227 -0.77 20.36 2.74
N SER A 228 -1.57 19.96 1.75
CA SER A 228 -3.04 20.12 1.73
C SER A 228 -3.77 19.34 2.83
N LEU A 229 -3.08 18.37 3.44
CA LEU A 229 -3.58 17.50 4.49
C LEU A 229 -2.87 17.77 5.83
N ALA A 230 -1.90 18.68 5.87
CA ALA A 230 -1.21 19.08 7.09
C ALA A 230 -2.19 19.85 8.01
N GLY A 231 -2.23 19.47 9.29
CA GLY A 231 -3.02 20.17 10.32
C GLY A 231 -4.54 19.97 10.24
N LYS A 232 -5.05 19.19 9.27
CA LYS A 232 -6.45 18.78 9.26
C LYS A 232 -6.66 17.71 10.34
N LYS A 233 -7.57 17.97 11.28
CA LYS A 233 -8.16 16.90 12.10
C LYS A 233 -8.95 15.99 11.17
N GLU A 234 -8.95 14.69 11.47
CA GLU A 234 -9.80 13.72 10.79
C GLU A 234 -11.27 14.17 10.74
#